data_AF-A0A2B8A5M3-F1
#
_entry.id   AF-A0A2B8A5M3-F1
#
_cell.length_a   1.000
_cell.length_b   1.000
_cell.length_c   1.000
_cell.angle_alpha   90.00
_cell.angle_beta   90.00
_cell.angle_gamma   90.00
#
_symmetry.space_group_name_H-M   'P 1'
#
loop_
_entity.id
_entity.type
_entity.pdbx_description
1 polymer ?
#
loop_
_entity_poly.entity_id
_entity_poly.type
_entity_poly.pdbx_seq_one_letter_code
_entity_poly.pdbx_strand_id
1 'polypeptide(L)'
;MKQFHKILFLASVAFLAGNAISCTSNFDDINTNTTKLDAPDKSSMANAFAAAQYYSVAAGWQIYQSLFADLQGQYFANVAQNFPSDRNVMVGNWLNLAWNGFYGTAIPPLLVTLENSKPGAPNENAAIYAVASIWKVYMYLPRTDYWGPMPYSQVGNGKNSVEYDSQEFIYKDFLKTLASSVAALGAFRTTKVFGNHDQIYAGD
;
A
#
# COMPACT_ATOMS: atom_id res chain seq x y z
N MET A 1 8.39 -26.74 66.03
CA MET A 1 7.72 -25.60 65.34
C MET A 1 8.69 -24.57 64.75
N LYS A 2 9.67 -24.01 65.50
CA LYS A 2 10.57 -22.96 64.99
C LYS A 2 11.45 -23.37 63.77
N GLN A 3 11.86 -24.63 63.68
CA GLN A 3 12.68 -25.15 62.57
C GLN A 3 11.85 -25.29 61.27
N PHE A 4 10.60 -25.74 61.36
CA PHE A 4 9.68 -25.85 60.21
C PHE A 4 9.35 -24.49 59.59
N HIS A 5 9.19 -23.44 60.40
CA HIS A 5 8.94 -22.08 59.91
C HIS A 5 10.16 -21.48 59.19
N LYS A 6 11.38 -21.83 59.62
CA LYS A 6 12.61 -21.43 58.92
C LYS A 6 12.74 -22.10 57.56
N ILE A 7 12.42 -23.40 57.48
CA ILE A 7 12.44 -24.15 56.22
C ILE A 7 11.39 -23.61 55.25
N LEU A 8 10.16 -23.34 55.72
CA LEU A 8 9.13 -22.71 54.88
C LEU A 8 9.56 -21.31 54.41
N PHE A 9 10.14 -20.49 55.28
CA PHE A 9 10.59 -19.15 54.91
C PHE A 9 11.70 -19.19 53.85
N LEU A 10 12.69 -20.08 54.01
CA LEU A 10 13.76 -20.27 53.02
C LEU A 10 13.22 -20.81 51.69
N ALA A 11 12.24 -21.72 51.71
CA ALA A 11 11.59 -22.21 50.50
C ALA A 11 10.80 -21.10 49.77
N SER A 12 10.09 -20.25 50.52
CA SER A 12 9.38 -19.08 49.96
C SER A 12 10.32 -18.07 49.33
N VAL A 13 11.45 -17.76 49.99
CA VAL A 13 12.46 -16.84 49.45
C VAL A 13 13.13 -17.41 48.20
N ALA A 14 13.43 -18.71 48.18
CA ALA A 14 13.98 -19.38 46.99
C ALA A 14 12.97 -19.40 45.82
N PHE A 15 11.68 -19.61 46.10
CA PHE A 15 10.63 -19.56 45.08
C PHE A 15 10.46 -18.14 44.50
N LEU A 16 10.47 -17.10 45.34
CA LEU A 16 10.42 -15.70 44.90
C LEU A 16 11.67 -15.29 44.10
N ALA A 17 12.85 -15.75 44.49
CA ALA A 17 14.09 -15.48 43.77
C ALA A 17 14.15 -16.18 42.40
N GLY A 18 13.62 -17.41 42.30
CA GLY A 18 13.58 -18.16 41.03
C GLY A 18 12.66 -17.55 39.97
N ASN A 19 11.56 -16.90 40.38
CA ASN A 19 10.61 -16.26 39.46
C ASN A 19 11.10 -14.89 38.93
N ALA A 20 12.09 -14.26 39.59
CA ALA A 20 12.63 -12.97 39.13
C ALA A 20 13.64 -13.11 37.97
N ILE A 21 14.18 -14.31 37.72
CA ILE A 21 15.25 -14.54 36.74
C ILE A 21 14.69 -15.00 35.37
N SER A 22 13.42 -15.44 35.31
CA SER A 22 12.89 -16.13 34.13
C SER A 22 11.95 -15.31 33.22
N CYS A 23 11.61 -14.06 33.55
CA CYS A 23 10.41 -13.43 32.96
C CYS A 23 10.63 -12.36 31.89
N THR A 24 11.87 -11.98 31.54
CA THR A 24 12.08 -10.88 30.56
C THR A 24 13.26 -11.01 29.61
N SER A 25 14.16 -11.99 29.76
CA SER A 25 15.43 -11.97 29.00
C SER A 25 15.25 -12.11 27.49
N ASN A 26 14.19 -12.79 27.04
CA ASN A 26 13.92 -13.06 25.62
C ASN A 26 12.55 -12.52 25.18
N PHE A 27 11.96 -11.60 25.95
CA PHE A 27 10.62 -11.07 25.64
C PHE A 27 10.61 -10.34 24.29
N ASP A 28 11.65 -9.56 23.99
CA ASP A 28 11.74 -8.84 22.72
C ASP A 28 11.93 -9.81 21.56
N ASP A 29 12.77 -10.85 21.68
CA ASP A 29 12.97 -11.85 20.62
C ASP A 29 11.71 -12.69 20.36
N ILE A 30 10.97 -13.07 21.41
CA ILE A 30 9.71 -13.83 21.28
C ILE A 30 8.59 -12.97 20.67
N ASN A 31 8.58 -11.66 20.95
CA ASN A 31 7.60 -10.73 20.41
C ASN A 31 8.06 -10.03 19.12
N THR A 32 9.27 -10.31 18.65
CA THR A 32 9.74 -9.84 17.35
C THR A 32 9.14 -10.73 16.28
N ASN A 33 8.24 -10.15 15.49
CA ASN A 33 7.62 -10.87 14.40
C ASN A 33 8.62 -11.06 13.25
N THR A 34 9.22 -12.24 13.18
CA THR A 34 10.19 -12.66 12.16
C THR A 34 9.60 -12.78 10.75
N THR A 35 8.29 -12.64 10.57
CA THR A 35 7.64 -12.59 9.25
C THR A 35 7.50 -11.18 8.70
N LYS A 36 7.86 -10.14 9.47
CA LYS A 36 7.88 -8.76 8.97
C LYS A 36 9.24 -8.47 8.34
N LEU A 37 9.23 -7.75 7.22
CA LEU A 37 10.46 -7.27 6.61
C LEU A 37 11.09 -6.19 7.51
N ASP A 38 12.34 -6.40 7.90
CA ASP A 38 13.14 -5.43 8.67
C ASP A 38 13.56 -4.27 7.76
N ALA A 39 12.69 -3.27 7.66
CA ALA A 39 12.78 -2.11 6.77
C ALA A 39 12.85 -2.46 5.25
N PRO A 40 12.07 -1.80 4.38
CA PRO A 40 12.13 -2.10 2.95
C PRO A 40 13.51 -1.76 2.37
N ASP A 41 14.26 -2.76 1.92
CA ASP A 41 15.46 -2.57 1.12
C ASP A 41 15.13 -2.27 -0.35
N LYS A 42 16.15 -2.07 -1.20
CA LYS A 42 15.94 -1.79 -2.63
C LYS A 42 15.16 -2.90 -3.36
N SER A 43 15.41 -4.17 -3.01
CA SER A 43 14.71 -5.32 -3.59
C SER A 43 13.23 -5.33 -3.18
N SER A 44 12.95 -5.04 -1.92
CA SER A 44 11.60 -4.93 -1.37
C SER A 44 10.81 -3.81 -2.04
N MET A 45 11.43 -2.64 -2.29
CA MET A 45 10.81 -1.57 -3.06
C MET A 45 10.49 -2.00 -4.50
N ALA A 46 11.41 -2.69 -5.18
CA ALA A 46 11.17 -3.15 -6.55
C ALA A 46 10.03 -4.18 -6.63
N ASN A 47 9.97 -5.12 -5.69
CA ASN A 47 8.86 -6.07 -5.58
C ASN A 47 7.53 -5.37 -5.23
N ALA A 48 7.56 -4.36 -4.36
CA ALA A 48 6.39 -3.58 -4.02
C ALA A 48 5.87 -2.77 -5.22
N PHE A 49 6.76 -2.22 -6.04
CA PHE A 49 6.40 -1.57 -7.30
C PHE A 49 5.78 -2.56 -8.30
N ALA A 50 6.37 -3.73 -8.50
CA ALA A 50 5.80 -4.78 -9.35
C ALA A 50 4.39 -5.20 -8.87
N ALA A 51 4.20 -5.34 -7.56
CA ALA A 51 2.89 -5.63 -6.98
C ALA A 51 1.89 -4.50 -7.24
N ALA A 52 2.30 -3.23 -7.12
CA ALA A 52 1.45 -2.09 -7.44
C ALA A 52 1.05 -2.07 -8.93
N GLN A 53 1.97 -2.43 -9.83
CA GLN A 53 1.68 -2.53 -11.26
C GLN A 53 0.58 -3.58 -11.50
N TYR A 54 0.78 -4.80 -11.00
CA TYR A 54 -0.19 -5.87 -11.12
C TYR A 54 -1.56 -5.52 -10.53
N TYR A 55 -1.61 -5.12 -9.25
CA TYR A 55 -2.87 -4.89 -8.56
C TYR A 55 -3.63 -3.67 -9.07
N SER A 56 -2.95 -2.65 -9.61
CA SER A 56 -3.64 -1.48 -10.17
C SER A 56 -4.51 -1.79 -11.39
N VAL A 57 -4.16 -2.86 -12.12
CA VAL A 57 -4.87 -3.35 -13.30
C VAL A 57 -5.79 -4.51 -12.95
N ALA A 58 -5.28 -5.51 -12.22
CA ALA A 58 -6.01 -6.76 -11.98
C ALA A 58 -7.06 -6.65 -10.86
N ALA A 59 -6.83 -5.81 -9.84
CA ALA A 59 -7.69 -5.81 -8.65
C ALA A 59 -9.04 -5.14 -8.95
N GLY A 60 -10.11 -5.95 -8.91
CA GLY A 60 -11.48 -5.46 -9.01
C GLY A 60 -11.89 -4.95 -10.40
N TRP A 61 -11.11 -5.19 -11.46
CA TRP A 61 -11.38 -4.70 -12.81
C TRP A 61 -12.82 -4.92 -13.26
N GLN A 62 -13.33 -6.14 -13.06
CA GLN A 62 -14.70 -6.50 -13.42
C GLN A 62 -15.74 -5.59 -12.76
N ILE A 63 -15.58 -5.34 -11.46
CA ILE A 63 -16.61 -4.71 -10.62
C ILE A 63 -16.50 -3.19 -10.56
N TYR A 64 -15.48 -2.57 -11.15
CA TYR A 64 -15.41 -1.11 -11.29
C TYR A 64 -15.43 -0.67 -12.75
N GLN A 65 -14.79 -1.40 -13.67
CA GLN A 65 -14.72 -1.06 -15.09
C GLN A 65 -15.77 -1.83 -15.90
N SER A 66 -15.65 -3.16 -15.97
CA SER A 66 -16.42 -3.94 -16.94
C SER A 66 -17.91 -4.05 -16.66
N LEU A 67 -18.32 -4.04 -15.40
CA LEU A 67 -19.72 -3.99 -14.99
C LEU A 67 -20.23 -2.55 -14.81
N PHE A 68 -19.48 -1.52 -15.22
CA PHE A 68 -19.93 -0.13 -15.15
C PHE A 68 -19.56 0.65 -16.41
N ALA A 69 -18.39 1.31 -16.46
CA ALA A 69 -18.07 2.20 -17.59
C ALA A 69 -18.04 1.50 -18.94
N ASP A 70 -17.64 0.23 -19.03
CA ASP A 70 -17.67 -0.48 -20.31
C ASP A 70 -19.11 -0.66 -20.83
N LEU A 71 -20.08 -0.90 -19.92
CA LEU A 71 -21.50 -0.99 -20.24
C LEU A 71 -22.10 0.39 -20.58
N GLN A 72 -21.75 1.42 -19.81
CA GLN A 72 -22.18 2.80 -20.06
C GLN A 72 -21.62 3.34 -21.38
N GLY A 73 -20.38 2.98 -21.71
CA GLY A 73 -19.71 3.25 -22.98
C GLY A 73 -20.20 2.38 -24.13
N GLN A 74 -21.11 1.42 -23.86
CA GLN A 74 -21.71 0.53 -24.84
C GLN A 74 -20.69 -0.33 -25.62
N TYR A 75 -19.56 -0.69 -25.00
CA TYR A 75 -18.63 -1.64 -25.62
C TYR A 75 -19.22 -3.03 -25.76
N PHE A 76 -20.11 -3.41 -24.84
CA PHE A 76 -20.88 -4.64 -24.85
C PHE A 76 -22.15 -4.47 -24.00
N ALA A 77 -23.03 -5.47 -24.04
CA ALA A 77 -24.22 -5.56 -23.20
C ALA A 77 -24.19 -6.85 -22.37
N ASN A 78 -24.82 -6.82 -21.20
CA ASN A 78 -24.87 -7.96 -20.30
C ASN A 78 -26.10 -8.82 -20.57
N VAL A 79 -25.89 -10.10 -20.87
CA VAL A 79 -26.99 -11.06 -21.10
C VAL A 79 -27.47 -11.73 -19.80
N ALA A 80 -26.74 -11.56 -18.70
CA ALA A 80 -27.03 -12.20 -17.44
C ALA A 80 -27.82 -11.27 -16.49
N GLN A 81 -29.01 -11.72 -16.10
CA GLN A 81 -29.99 -10.93 -15.35
C GLN A 81 -29.51 -10.49 -13.96
N ASN A 82 -28.57 -11.24 -13.36
CA ASN A 82 -28.00 -10.97 -12.04
C ASN A 82 -26.93 -9.85 -12.04
N PHE A 83 -26.61 -9.26 -13.20
CA PHE A 83 -25.77 -8.08 -13.29
C PHE A 83 -26.60 -6.84 -13.64
N PRO A 84 -27.19 -6.13 -12.66
CA PRO A 84 -28.18 -5.10 -12.93
C PRO A 84 -27.59 -3.75 -13.38
N SER A 85 -26.27 -3.57 -13.29
CA SER A 85 -25.59 -2.32 -13.63
C SER A 85 -25.73 -1.91 -15.10
N ASP A 86 -25.91 -2.87 -16.01
CA ASP A 86 -26.24 -2.61 -17.43
C ASP A 86 -27.57 -1.87 -17.63
N ARG A 87 -28.42 -1.89 -16.59
CA ARG A 87 -29.70 -1.17 -16.55
C ARG A 87 -29.63 0.04 -15.64
N ASN A 88 -28.45 0.64 -15.51
CA ASN A 88 -28.16 1.81 -14.68
C ASN A 88 -28.42 1.62 -13.17
N VAL A 89 -28.43 0.37 -12.70
CA VAL A 89 -28.52 0.11 -11.26
C VAL A 89 -27.16 0.30 -10.61
N MET A 90 -27.08 1.21 -9.65
CA MET A 90 -25.89 1.38 -8.84
C MET A 90 -25.75 0.23 -7.84
N VAL A 91 -24.74 -0.62 -8.02
CA VAL A 91 -24.52 -1.79 -7.15
C VAL A 91 -23.49 -1.45 -6.07
N GLY A 92 -23.98 -0.98 -4.91
CA GLY A 92 -23.13 -0.44 -3.84
C GLY A 92 -22.05 -1.40 -3.34
N ASN A 93 -22.35 -2.70 -3.19
CA ASN A 93 -21.36 -3.69 -2.74
C ASN A 93 -20.15 -3.79 -3.69
N TRP A 94 -20.37 -3.68 -5.01
CA TRP A 94 -19.30 -3.73 -6.00
C TRP A 94 -18.44 -2.48 -5.95
N LEU A 95 -19.06 -1.30 -5.82
CA LEU A 95 -18.34 -0.05 -5.64
C LEU A 95 -17.50 -0.05 -4.36
N ASN A 96 -18.04 -0.56 -3.25
CA ASN A 96 -17.30 -0.72 -2.01
C ASN A 96 -16.11 -1.67 -2.16
N LEU A 97 -16.29 -2.80 -2.83
CA LEU A 97 -15.21 -3.76 -3.09
C LEU A 97 -14.13 -3.16 -4.00
N ALA A 98 -14.50 -2.38 -5.01
CA ALA A 98 -13.57 -1.67 -5.87
C ALA A 98 -12.75 -0.62 -5.09
N TRP A 99 -13.44 0.20 -4.29
CA TRP A 99 -12.82 1.19 -3.40
C TRP A 99 -11.84 0.53 -2.42
N ASN A 100 -12.30 -0.52 -1.73
CA ASN A 100 -11.49 -1.27 -0.77
C ASN A 100 -10.32 -1.99 -1.46
N GLY A 101 -10.49 -2.51 -2.67
CA GLY A 101 -9.40 -3.10 -3.45
C GLY A 101 -8.33 -2.08 -3.80
N PHE A 102 -8.74 -0.85 -4.18
CA PHE A 102 -7.79 0.21 -4.48
C PHE A 102 -6.97 0.63 -3.24
N TYR A 103 -7.63 0.98 -2.14
CA TYR A 103 -6.93 1.46 -0.93
C TYR A 103 -6.32 0.35 -0.07
N GLY A 104 -6.90 -0.84 -0.07
CA GLY A 104 -6.46 -1.96 0.75
C GLY A 104 -5.48 -2.90 0.05
N THR A 105 -5.41 -2.90 -1.28
CA THR A 105 -4.58 -3.84 -2.04
C THR A 105 -3.67 -3.16 -3.05
N ALA A 106 -4.20 -2.26 -3.90
CA ALA A 106 -3.42 -1.72 -5.02
C ALA A 106 -2.43 -0.63 -4.60
N ILE A 107 -2.88 0.35 -3.80
CA ILE A 107 -2.08 1.51 -3.39
C ILE A 107 -1.00 1.20 -2.34
N PRO A 108 -1.24 0.37 -1.31
CA PRO A 108 -0.24 0.17 -0.24
C PRO A 108 1.15 -0.26 -0.72
N PRO A 109 1.31 -1.20 -1.68
CA PRO A 109 2.64 -1.53 -2.22
C PRO A 109 3.33 -0.34 -2.91
N LEU A 110 2.58 0.54 -3.58
CA LEU A 110 3.17 1.74 -4.17
C LEU A 110 3.67 2.71 -3.10
N LEU A 111 2.93 2.86 -2.00
CA LEU A 111 3.33 3.72 -0.88
C LEU A 111 4.63 3.24 -0.25
N VAL A 112 4.84 1.91 -0.12
CA VAL A 112 6.13 1.36 0.33
C VAL A 112 7.28 1.87 -0.55
N THR A 113 7.11 1.85 -1.87
CA THR A 113 8.12 2.32 -2.81
C THR A 113 8.33 3.83 -2.69
N LEU A 114 7.26 4.63 -2.68
CA LEU A 114 7.33 6.09 -2.60
C LEU A 114 7.97 6.57 -1.29
N GLU A 115 7.53 6.05 -0.15
CA GLU A 115 7.98 6.49 1.17
C GLU A 115 9.46 6.17 1.43
N ASN A 116 9.97 5.09 0.83
CA ASN A 116 11.36 4.67 1.01
C ASN A 116 12.32 5.24 -0.04
N SER A 117 11.82 5.76 -1.16
CA SER A 117 12.65 6.33 -2.24
C SER A 117 12.60 7.84 -2.35
N LYS A 118 11.65 8.52 -1.68
CA LYS A 118 11.51 9.97 -1.70
C LYS A 118 12.76 10.70 -1.15
N PRO A 119 12.93 11.99 -1.47
CA PRO A 119 14.00 12.80 -0.88
C PRO A 119 14.00 12.75 0.65
N GLY A 120 15.16 12.51 1.25
CA GLY A 120 15.36 12.36 2.69
C GLY A 120 14.97 10.99 3.27
N ALA A 121 14.54 10.03 2.44
CA ALA A 121 14.21 8.68 2.90
C ALA A 121 15.48 7.79 3.06
N PRO A 122 15.39 6.69 3.84
CA PRO A 122 16.54 5.80 4.08
C PRO A 122 17.15 5.20 2.81
N ASN A 123 16.33 5.00 1.77
CA ASN A 123 16.76 4.48 0.47
C ASN A 123 16.48 5.50 -0.65
N GLU A 124 16.69 6.79 -0.37
CA GLU A 124 16.48 7.87 -1.33
C GLU A 124 17.04 7.51 -2.72
N ASN A 125 16.17 7.58 -3.72
CA ASN A 125 16.51 7.31 -5.10
C ASN A 125 15.54 8.07 -6.01
N ALA A 126 16.02 9.17 -6.60
CA ALA A 126 15.22 10.07 -7.42
C ALA A 126 14.59 9.38 -8.64
N ALA A 127 15.27 8.41 -9.25
CA ALA A 127 14.75 7.70 -10.43
C ALA A 127 13.60 6.75 -10.05
N ILE A 128 13.77 5.95 -8.99
CA ILE A 128 12.73 5.08 -8.42
C ILE A 128 11.52 5.91 -8.00
N TYR A 129 11.76 7.01 -7.28
CA TYR A 129 10.68 7.88 -6.80
C TYR A 129 9.92 8.52 -7.96
N ALA A 130 10.60 8.97 -9.01
CA ALA A 130 9.98 9.56 -10.19
C ALA A 130 9.10 8.55 -10.95
N VAL A 131 9.59 7.33 -11.20
CA VAL A 131 8.80 6.28 -11.87
C VAL A 131 7.59 5.89 -11.01
N ALA A 132 7.78 5.68 -9.70
CA ALA A 132 6.68 5.37 -8.79
C ALA A 132 5.65 6.51 -8.69
N SER A 133 6.09 7.77 -8.79
CA SER A 133 5.22 8.94 -8.78
C SER A 133 4.37 9.03 -10.06
N ILE A 134 4.94 8.72 -11.23
CA ILE A 134 4.18 8.60 -12.48
C ILE A 134 3.13 7.49 -12.35
N TRP A 135 3.52 6.35 -11.78
CA TRP A 135 2.58 5.25 -11.55
C TRP A 135 1.46 5.62 -10.58
N LYS A 136 1.75 6.42 -9.53
CA LYS A 136 0.72 6.98 -8.63
C LYS A 136 -0.34 7.75 -9.43
N VAL A 137 0.08 8.61 -10.35
CA VAL A 137 -0.84 9.37 -11.20
C VAL A 137 -1.71 8.42 -12.04
N TYR A 138 -1.10 7.44 -12.72
CA TYR A 138 -1.83 6.44 -13.49
C TYR A 138 -2.87 5.69 -12.65
N MET A 139 -2.52 5.35 -11.41
CA MET A 139 -3.42 4.64 -10.50
C MET A 139 -4.61 5.49 -10.05
N TYR A 140 -4.39 6.76 -9.70
CA TYR A 140 -5.44 7.64 -9.17
C TYR A 140 -6.30 8.27 -10.26
N LEU A 141 -5.78 8.50 -11.47
CA LEU A 141 -6.51 9.15 -12.56
C LEU A 141 -7.90 8.53 -12.83
N PRO A 142 -8.02 7.23 -13.17
CA PRO A 142 -9.33 6.65 -13.39
C PRO A 142 -10.17 6.62 -12.11
N ARG A 143 -9.57 6.66 -10.92
CA ARG A 143 -10.35 6.59 -9.67
C ARG A 143 -10.99 7.93 -9.37
N THR A 144 -10.26 9.03 -9.49
CA THR A 144 -10.87 10.35 -9.30
C THR A 144 -11.88 10.66 -10.41
N ASP A 145 -11.73 10.11 -11.62
CA ASP A 145 -12.74 10.25 -12.68
C ASP A 145 -14.06 9.52 -12.35
N TYR A 146 -13.99 8.42 -11.60
CA TYR A 146 -15.15 7.66 -11.16
C TYR A 146 -15.84 8.27 -9.93
N TRP A 147 -15.07 8.65 -8.91
CA TRP A 147 -15.61 9.06 -7.61
C TRP A 147 -15.62 10.58 -7.40
N GLY A 148 -14.91 11.34 -8.23
CA GLY A 148 -14.66 12.77 -8.01
C GLY A 148 -13.65 12.98 -6.88
N PRO A 149 -13.97 13.83 -5.88
CA PRO A 149 -13.14 13.99 -4.69
C PRO A 149 -12.89 12.66 -3.97
N MET A 150 -11.65 12.45 -3.51
CA MET A 150 -11.26 11.21 -2.84
C MET A 150 -10.00 11.42 -1.97
N PRO A 151 -9.72 10.54 -1.00
CA PRO A 151 -8.44 10.55 -0.30
C PRO A 151 -7.25 10.42 -1.27
N TYR A 152 -6.32 11.36 -1.23
CA TYR A 152 -5.20 11.37 -2.19
C TYR A 152 -3.86 11.78 -1.57
N SER A 153 -3.78 12.99 -1.01
CA SER A 153 -2.54 13.58 -0.49
C SER A 153 -2.18 13.08 0.91
N GLN A 154 -3.18 12.71 1.70
CA GLN A 154 -3.03 12.26 3.09
C GLN A 154 -2.98 10.73 3.24
N VAL A 155 -3.14 9.98 2.15
CA VAL A 155 -3.15 8.51 2.18
C VAL A 155 -1.78 7.99 2.58
N GLY A 156 -1.74 7.05 3.54
CA GLY A 156 -0.49 6.47 4.05
C GLY A 156 0.10 7.17 5.27
N ASN A 157 -0.56 8.20 5.81
CA ASN A 157 -0.07 8.93 6.99
C ASN A 157 -0.27 8.20 8.35
N GLY A 158 -0.73 6.95 8.33
CA GLY A 158 -0.97 6.14 9.53
C GLY A 158 -2.22 6.50 10.35
N LYS A 159 -3.04 7.45 9.90
CA LYS A 159 -4.31 7.80 10.57
C LYS A 159 -5.44 6.86 10.13
N ASN A 160 -6.42 6.70 11.03
CA ASN A 160 -7.62 5.88 10.77
C ASN A 160 -8.60 6.53 9.79
N SER A 161 -8.53 7.84 9.61
CA SER A 161 -9.33 8.59 8.65
C SER A 161 -8.48 9.69 8.01
N VAL A 162 -8.83 10.00 6.76
CA VAL A 162 -8.17 11.00 5.93
C VAL A 162 -9.24 11.78 5.19
N GLU A 163 -9.01 13.09 5.05
CA GLU A 163 -9.91 13.97 4.31
C GLU A 163 -9.84 13.69 2.80
N TYR A 164 -10.91 14.05 2.11
CA TYR A 164 -10.98 13.96 0.66
C TYR A 164 -10.34 15.20 0.06
N ASP A 165 -9.46 15.02 -0.91
CA ASP A 165 -9.00 16.11 -1.74
C ASP A 165 -9.99 16.35 -2.88
N SER A 166 -10.14 17.60 -3.31
CA SER A 166 -10.99 17.91 -4.46
C SER A 166 -10.38 17.34 -5.75
N GLN A 167 -11.22 16.93 -6.69
CA GLN A 167 -10.77 16.45 -8.00
C GLN A 167 -9.90 17.50 -8.72
N GLU A 168 -10.23 18.79 -8.59
CA GLU A 168 -9.41 19.89 -9.13
C GLU A 168 -8.00 19.91 -8.54
N PHE A 169 -7.87 19.76 -7.21
CA PHE A 169 -6.57 19.69 -6.56
C PHE A 169 -5.78 18.46 -7.03
N ILE A 170 -6.43 17.31 -7.10
CA ILE A 170 -5.84 16.04 -7.53
C ILE A 170 -5.27 16.19 -8.96
N TYR A 171 -6.05 16.74 -9.90
CA TYR A 171 -5.60 16.97 -11.28
C TYR A 171 -4.44 17.97 -11.38
N LYS A 172 -4.46 19.04 -10.59
CA LYS A 172 -3.33 19.99 -10.52
C LYS A 172 -2.07 19.30 -10.01
N ASP A 173 -2.20 18.44 -9.01
CA ASP A 173 -1.07 17.69 -8.47
C ASP A 173 -0.56 16.62 -9.45
N PHE A 174 -1.43 15.98 -10.25
CA PHE A 174 -1.01 15.09 -11.32
C PHE A 174 -0.08 15.78 -12.31
N LEU A 175 -0.48 16.94 -12.83
CA LEU A 175 0.34 17.69 -13.80
C LEU A 175 1.68 18.09 -13.19
N LYS A 176 1.69 18.57 -11.95
CA LYS A 176 2.91 18.92 -11.22
C LYS A 176 3.82 17.71 -11.03
N THR A 177 3.26 16.58 -10.60
CA THR A 177 3.97 15.33 -10.32
C THR A 177 4.56 14.73 -11.59
N LEU A 178 3.81 14.72 -12.69
CA LEU A 178 4.31 14.24 -13.98
C LEU A 178 5.44 15.12 -14.50
N ALA A 179 5.28 16.45 -14.47
CA ALA A 179 6.30 17.38 -14.93
C ALA A 179 7.61 17.25 -14.12
N SER A 180 7.52 17.17 -12.79
CA SER A 180 8.70 17.00 -11.93
C SER A 180 9.36 15.63 -12.12
N SER A 181 8.58 14.57 -12.26
CA SER A 181 9.09 13.21 -12.45
C SER A 181 9.81 13.05 -13.79
N VAL A 182 9.24 13.58 -14.88
CA VAL A 182 9.89 13.57 -16.20
C VAL A 182 11.18 14.39 -16.19
N ALA A 183 11.18 15.56 -15.55
CA ALA A 183 12.39 16.37 -15.40
C ALA A 183 13.49 15.63 -14.62
N ALA A 184 13.12 14.95 -13.52
CA ALA A 184 14.06 14.15 -12.73
C ALA A 184 14.63 12.97 -13.53
N LEU A 185 13.78 12.23 -14.26
CA LEU A 185 14.21 11.11 -15.11
C LEU A 185 15.15 11.54 -16.26
N GLY A 186 15.13 12.82 -16.65
CA GLY A 186 16.07 13.38 -17.61
C GLY A 186 17.54 13.16 -17.24
N ALA A 187 17.87 13.05 -15.95
CA ALA A 187 19.21 12.77 -15.45
C ALA A 187 19.58 11.26 -15.46
N PHE A 188 18.62 10.37 -15.73
CA PHE A 188 18.76 8.92 -15.60
C PHE A 188 18.49 8.16 -16.90
N ARG A 189 18.59 8.81 -18.07
CA ARG A 189 18.23 8.26 -19.40
C ARG A 189 18.92 6.94 -19.79
N THR A 190 20.06 6.60 -19.18
CA THR A 190 20.80 5.36 -19.45
C THR A 190 20.71 4.35 -18.31
N THR A 191 19.94 4.66 -17.27
CA THR A 191 19.81 3.85 -16.05
C THR A 191 18.57 3.00 -16.16
N LYS A 192 18.71 1.68 -15.97
CA LYS A 192 17.55 0.80 -15.87
C LYS A 192 16.94 0.86 -14.48
N VAL A 193 15.78 1.51 -14.36
CA VAL A 193 15.07 1.70 -13.09
C VAL A 193 14.15 0.50 -12.85
N PHE A 194 14.20 -0.14 -11.68
CA PHE A 194 13.48 -1.39 -11.37
C PHE A 194 13.84 -2.64 -12.21
N GLY A 195 14.42 -2.49 -13.41
CA GLY A 195 14.80 -3.60 -14.27
C GLY A 195 13.61 -4.54 -14.53
N ASN A 196 13.80 -5.85 -14.35
CA ASN A 196 12.76 -6.87 -14.57
C ASN A 196 11.56 -6.76 -13.61
N HIS A 197 11.64 -5.94 -12.56
CA HIS A 197 10.50 -5.70 -11.67
C HIS A 197 9.54 -4.65 -12.26
N ASP A 198 9.96 -3.86 -13.24
CA ASP A 198 9.03 -3.06 -14.03
C ASP A 198 8.42 -3.93 -15.13
N GLN A 199 7.15 -4.25 -14.95
CA GLN A 199 6.36 -5.12 -15.81
C GLN A 199 5.91 -4.44 -17.11
N ILE A 200 6.14 -3.13 -17.26
CA ILE A 200 5.66 -2.34 -18.41
C ILE A 200 6.80 -2.06 -19.39
N TYR A 201 7.93 -1.54 -18.92
CA TYR A 201 9.05 -1.13 -19.77
C TYR A 201 10.36 -1.87 -19.49
N ALA A 202 10.35 -2.89 -18.61
CA ALA A 202 11.56 -3.59 -18.15
C ALA A 202 12.65 -2.63 -17.65
N GLY A 203 12.22 -1.48 -17.11
CA GLY A 203 13.04 -0.46 -16.54
C GLY A 203 13.69 0.53 -17.50
N ASP A 204 13.27 0.57 -18.77
CA ASP A 204 13.68 1.63 -19.71
C ASP A 204 13.17 3.03 -19.33
#